data_AF-K9TR60-F1
#
_entry.id   AF-K9TR60-F1
#
_cell.length_a   1.000
_cell.length_b   1.000
_cell.length_c   1.000
_cell.angle_alpha   90.00
_cell.angle_beta   90.00
_cell.angle_gamma   90.00
#
_symmetry.space_group_name_H-M   'P 1'
#
loop_
_entity.id
_entity.type
_entity.pdbx_description
1 polymer ?
#
loop_
_entity_poly.entity_id
_entity_poly.type
_entity_poly.pdbx_seq_one_letter_code
_entity_poly.pdbx_strand_id
1 'polypeptide(L)'
;MTDRIPSDFLQIIEDFLTLLEQAKTDPQTQPQLWTNLPSLETQLTAAEDKTLKLAKILKTWCKESQITFTPEELATIRANMIQKGEKIPKPAEGERPENVYNKPFLLQKVQEAKNTLA
;
A
#
# COMPACT_ATOMS: atom_id res chain seq x y z
N MET A 1 27.80 -5.29 3.33
CA MET A 1 26.86 -4.40 4.06
C MET A 1 25.48 -4.88 3.70
N THR A 2 24.66 -5.24 4.69
CA THR A 2 23.34 -5.81 4.43
C THR A 2 22.39 -4.68 4.05
N ASP A 3 22.09 -4.55 2.77
CA ASP A 3 20.97 -3.77 2.20
C ASP A 3 19.62 -4.33 2.70
N ARG A 4 19.45 -4.44 4.02
CA ARG A 4 18.20 -4.87 4.63
C ARG A 4 17.31 -3.66 4.76
N ILE A 5 16.20 -3.67 4.01
CA ILE A 5 15.11 -2.74 4.21
C ILE A 5 14.58 -2.94 5.64
N PRO A 6 14.47 -1.88 6.47
CA PRO A 6 13.92 -2.02 7.81
C PRO A 6 12.48 -2.55 7.77
N SER A 7 12.13 -3.41 8.72
CA SER A 7 10.81 -4.04 8.83
C SER A 7 9.66 -3.04 8.76
N ASP A 8 9.82 -1.88 9.40
CA ASP A 8 8.81 -0.84 9.46
C ASP A 8 8.44 -0.29 8.08
N PHE A 9 9.38 -0.28 7.12
CA PHE A 9 9.11 0.17 5.76
C PHE A 9 8.34 -0.87 4.95
N LEU A 10 8.58 -2.16 5.19
CA LEU A 10 7.76 -3.23 4.61
C LEU A 10 6.34 -3.17 5.17
N GLN A 11 6.22 -2.95 6.48
CA GLN A 11 4.93 -2.80 7.16
C GLN A 11 4.11 -1.64 6.55
N ILE A 12 4.74 -0.49 6.26
CA ILE A 12 4.07 0.65 5.61
C ILE A 12 3.46 0.25 4.26
N ILE A 13 4.18 -0.53 3.44
CA ILE A 13 3.67 -0.99 2.14
C ILE A 13 2.50 -1.96 2.35
N GLU A 14 2.65 -2.93 3.25
CA GLU A 14 1.59 -3.90 3.54
C GLU A 14 0.33 -3.25 4.12
N ASP A 15 0.51 -2.28 5.02
CA ASP A 15 -0.57 -1.48 5.58
C ASP A 15 -1.28 -0.76 4.44
N PHE A 16 -0.56 0.00 3.62
CA PHE A 16 -1.12 0.69 2.45
C PHE A 16 -1.93 -0.22 1.53
N LEU A 17 -1.41 -1.40 1.18
CA LEU A 17 -2.12 -2.37 0.35
C LEU A 17 -3.40 -2.89 1.04
N THR A 18 -3.35 -3.07 2.36
CA THR A 18 -4.53 -3.41 3.18
C THR A 18 -5.57 -2.27 3.12
N LEU A 19 -5.13 -1.01 3.14
CA LEU A 19 -6.02 0.16 3.04
C LEU A 19 -6.74 0.19 1.70
N LEU A 20 -6.01 -0.01 0.61
CA LEU A 20 -6.59 -0.05 -0.74
C LEU A 20 -7.67 -1.12 -0.85
N GLU A 21 -7.46 -2.28 -0.24
CA GLU A 21 -8.43 -3.37 -0.31
C GLU A 21 -9.69 -3.08 0.52
N GLN A 22 -9.55 -2.53 1.72
CA GLN A 22 -10.70 -2.09 2.50
C GLN A 22 -11.49 -1.02 1.75
N ALA A 23 -10.79 -0.06 1.15
CA ALA A 23 -11.44 1.02 0.42
C ALA A 23 -12.26 0.47 -0.75
N LYS A 24 -11.81 -0.57 -1.46
CA LYS A 24 -12.62 -1.23 -2.50
C LYS A 24 -13.89 -1.88 -1.96
N THR A 25 -13.82 -2.45 -0.75
CA THR A 25 -14.98 -3.10 -0.11
C THR A 25 -15.97 -2.08 0.42
N ASP A 26 -15.48 -0.96 0.96
CA ASP A 26 -16.30 0.14 1.48
C ASP A 26 -15.67 1.51 1.13
N PRO A 27 -15.99 2.06 -0.05
CA PRO A 27 -15.41 3.32 -0.50
C PRO A 27 -15.72 4.52 0.40
N GLN A 28 -16.80 4.47 1.18
CA GLN A 28 -17.25 5.57 2.02
C GLN A 28 -16.45 5.68 3.32
N THR A 29 -15.73 4.62 3.71
CA THR A 29 -14.91 4.65 4.93
C THR A 29 -13.71 5.60 4.81
N GLN A 30 -13.21 5.85 3.60
CA GLN A 30 -11.95 6.57 3.37
C GLN A 30 -12.00 7.52 2.16
N PRO A 31 -12.87 8.55 2.18
CA PRO A 31 -12.99 9.50 1.07
C PRO A 31 -11.70 10.27 0.79
N GLN A 32 -10.87 10.50 1.82
CA GLN A 32 -9.58 11.17 1.67
C GLN A 32 -8.56 10.31 0.92
N LEU A 33 -8.61 8.99 1.05
CA LEU A 33 -7.76 8.08 0.28
C LEU A 33 -8.00 8.30 -1.21
N TRP A 34 -9.26 8.25 -1.63
CA TRP A 34 -9.65 8.38 -3.04
C TRP A 34 -9.32 9.73 -3.63
N THR A 35 -9.64 10.80 -2.89
CA THR A 35 -9.36 12.18 -3.30
C THR A 35 -7.86 12.40 -3.55
N ASN A 36 -7.01 11.73 -2.79
CA ASN A 36 -5.55 11.91 -2.86
C ASN A 36 -4.81 10.82 -3.67
N LEU A 37 -5.47 9.77 -4.16
CA LEU A 37 -4.82 8.76 -5.00
C LEU A 37 -4.13 9.32 -6.26
N PRO A 38 -4.69 10.33 -6.97
CA PRO A 38 -4.00 10.92 -8.13
C PRO A 38 -2.64 11.56 -7.78
N SER A 39 -2.52 12.15 -6.59
CA SER A 39 -1.25 12.73 -6.14
C SER A 39 -0.24 11.63 -5.81
N LEU A 40 -0.69 10.52 -5.19
CA LEU A 40 0.17 9.36 -4.94
C LEU A 40 0.69 8.74 -6.24
N GLU A 41 -0.17 8.54 -7.22
CA GLU A 41 0.22 7.99 -8.52
C GLU A 41 1.31 8.83 -9.19
N THR A 42 1.17 10.16 -9.13
CA THR A 42 2.17 11.10 -9.65
C THR A 42 3.50 10.96 -8.91
N GLN A 43 3.47 10.92 -7.58
CA GLN A 43 4.68 10.75 -6.76
C GLN A 43 5.37 9.41 -7.03
N LEU A 44 4.62 8.30 -7.12
CA LEU A 44 5.16 6.97 -7.42
C LEU A 44 5.73 6.90 -8.84
N THR A 45 5.08 7.52 -9.83
CA THR A 45 5.55 7.53 -11.22
C THR A 45 6.92 8.20 -11.35
N ALA A 46 7.09 9.35 -10.69
CA ALA A 46 8.35 10.11 -10.67
C ALA A 46 9.45 9.46 -9.81
N ALA A 47 9.11 8.49 -8.96
CA ALA A 47 10.05 7.85 -8.07
C ALA A 47 11.01 6.89 -8.78
N GLU A 48 12.22 6.76 -8.22
CA GLU A 48 13.08 5.62 -8.52
C GLU A 48 12.44 4.32 -8.02
N ASP A 49 12.62 3.23 -8.77
CA ASP A 49 12.14 1.91 -8.40
C ASP A 49 13.03 1.27 -7.31
N LYS A 50 12.91 1.79 -6.09
CA LYS A 50 13.60 1.30 -4.90
C LYS A 50 12.59 1.20 -3.77
N THR A 51 12.34 -0.01 -3.26
CA THR A 51 11.30 -0.27 -2.25
C THR A 51 11.40 0.64 -1.02
N LEU A 52 12.61 0.94 -0.52
CA LEU A 52 12.77 1.89 0.59
C LEU A 52 12.29 3.31 0.23
N LYS A 53 12.53 3.78 -1.01
CA LYS A 53 12.04 5.08 -1.47
C LYS A 53 10.53 5.08 -1.64
N LEU A 54 9.98 4.01 -2.21
CA LEU A 54 8.54 3.84 -2.38
C LEU A 54 7.81 3.81 -1.03
N ALA A 55 8.33 3.06 -0.05
CA ALA A 55 7.79 3.03 1.31
C ALA A 55 7.83 4.40 1.99
N LYS A 56 8.89 5.19 1.78
CA LYS A 56 8.96 6.58 2.28
C LYS A 56 7.91 7.47 1.65
N ILE A 57 7.70 7.35 0.34
CA ILE A 57 6.65 8.10 -0.38
C ILE A 57 5.29 7.75 0.19
N LEU A 58 4.96 6.46 0.35
CA LEU A 58 3.70 6.02 0.95
C LEU A 58 3.51 6.58 2.36
N LYS A 59 4.54 6.49 3.21
CA LYS A 59 4.49 7.05 4.58
C LYS A 59 4.20 8.54 4.58
N THR A 60 4.91 9.30 3.78
CA THR A 60 4.76 10.76 3.67
C THR A 60 3.38 11.10 3.12
N TRP A 61 2.96 10.44 2.05
CA TRP A 61 1.66 10.65 1.43
C TRP A 61 0.49 10.35 2.39
N CYS A 62 0.54 9.25 3.14
CA CYS A 62 -0.48 8.95 4.15
C CYS A 62 -0.56 10.07 5.20
N LYS A 63 0.59 10.60 5.64
CA LYS A 63 0.63 11.71 6.61
C LYS A 63 0.06 13.01 6.02
N GLU A 64 0.47 13.38 4.80
CA GLU A 64 0.04 14.61 4.12
C GLU A 64 -1.45 14.58 3.78
N SER A 65 -1.95 13.41 3.37
CA SER A 65 -3.36 13.18 3.01
C SER A 65 -4.24 12.91 4.22
N GLN A 66 -3.71 13.02 5.45
CA GLN A 66 -4.39 12.73 6.72
C GLN A 66 -5.05 11.33 6.76
N ILE A 67 -4.44 10.38 6.09
CA ILE A 67 -4.90 8.99 6.03
C ILE A 67 -4.36 8.27 7.25
N THR A 68 -5.26 7.97 8.18
CA THR A 68 -4.95 7.29 9.44
C THR A 68 -5.69 5.97 9.53
N PHE A 69 -5.00 4.95 10.04
CA PHE A 69 -5.61 3.66 10.37
C PHE A 69 -5.00 3.14 11.66
N THR A 70 -5.85 2.53 12.46
CA THR A 70 -5.44 1.86 13.67
C THR A 70 -4.96 0.44 13.36
N PRO A 71 -4.04 -0.12 14.16
CA PRO A 71 -3.66 -1.52 14.05
C PRO A 71 -4.85 -2.49 14.14
N GLU A 72 -5.89 -2.13 14.90
CA GLU A 72 -7.10 -2.92 15.08
C GLU A 72 -7.95 -2.99 13.79
N GLU A 73 -8.12 -1.86 13.10
CA GLU A 73 -8.79 -1.82 11.80
C GLU A 73 -8.02 -2.64 10.76
N LEU A 74 -6.69 -2.46 10.69
CA LEU A 74 -5.82 -3.22 9.79
C LEU A 74 -5.90 -4.73 10.05
N ALA A 75 -5.92 -5.15 11.31
CA ALA A 75 -6.07 -6.56 11.68
C ALA A 75 -7.43 -7.11 11.24
N THR A 76 -8.50 -6.34 11.43
CA THR A 76 -9.86 -6.72 11.03
C THR A 76 -9.97 -6.88 9.52
N ILE A 77 -9.44 -5.92 8.76
CA ILE A 77 -9.44 -5.97 7.29
C ILE A 77 -8.68 -7.21 6.81
N ARG A 78 -7.48 -7.46 7.35
CA ARG A 78 -6.68 -8.64 6.99
C ARG A 78 -7.39 -9.95 7.32
N ALA A 79 -8.07 -10.03 8.46
CA ALA A 79 -8.88 -11.20 8.80
C ALA A 79 -10.02 -11.42 7.79
N ASN A 80 -10.71 -10.36 7.38
CA ASN A 80 -11.76 -10.42 6.38
C ASN A 80 -11.23 -10.83 4.99
N MET A 81 -10.06 -10.32 4.59
CA MET A 81 -9.39 -10.74 3.35
C MET A 81 -9.09 -12.24 3.36
N ILE A 82 -8.55 -12.77 4.47
CA ILE A 82 -8.27 -14.21 4.62
C ILE A 82 -9.54 -15.04 4.46
N GLN A 83 -10.67 -14.60 5.04
CA GLN A 83 -11.96 -15.28 4.88
C GLN A 83 -12.45 -15.30 3.42
N LYS A 84 -12.13 -14.27 2.63
CA LYS A 84 -12.44 -14.18 1.20
C LYS A 84 -11.41 -14.90 0.30
N GLY A 85 -10.35 -15.46 0.87
CA GLY A 85 -9.24 -16.07 0.12
C GLY A 85 -8.26 -15.06 -0.50
N GLU A 86 -8.36 -13.80 -0.11
CA GLU A 86 -7.48 -12.71 -0.54
C GLU A 86 -6.28 -12.59 0.42
N LYS A 87 -5.14 -12.13 -0.10
CA LYS A 87 -3.95 -11.89 0.71
C LYS A 87 -3.13 -10.74 0.17
N ILE A 88 -2.56 -9.96 1.08
CA ILE A 88 -1.51 -9.00 0.74
C ILE A 88 -0.29 -9.80 0.31
N PRO A 89 0.29 -9.51 -0.87
CA PRO A 89 1.49 -10.20 -1.31
C PRO A 89 2.62 -9.92 -0.32
N LYS A 90 3.38 -10.95 0.01
CA LYS A 90 4.55 -10.90 0.89
C LYS A 90 5.72 -11.59 0.21
N PRO A 91 6.95 -11.09 0.36
CA PRO A 91 8.14 -11.79 -0.11
C PRO A 91 8.19 -13.19 0.47
N ALA A 92 8.46 -14.18 -0.37
CA ALA A 92 8.73 -15.54 0.08
C ALA A 92 10.02 -15.57 0.93
N GLU A 93 10.21 -16.66 1.68
CA GLU A 93 11.44 -16.85 2.45
C GLU A 93 12.66 -16.81 1.51
N GLY A 94 13.61 -15.92 1.81
CA GLY A 94 14.80 -15.70 0.97
C GLY A 94 14.58 -14.80 -0.26
N GLU A 95 13.34 -14.41 -0.57
CA GLU A 95 13.04 -13.44 -1.63
C GLU A 95 13.32 -12.01 -1.18
N ARG A 96 13.86 -11.21 -2.10
CA ARG A 96 14.11 -9.80 -1.87
C ARG A 96 12.80 -9.01 -1.97
N PRO A 97 12.47 -8.15 -0.99
CA PRO A 97 11.23 -7.36 -1.03
C PRO A 97 11.08 -6.50 -2.29
N GLU A 98 12.18 -6.10 -2.91
CA GLU A 98 12.20 -5.36 -4.17
C GLU A 98 11.59 -6.12 -5.35
N ASN A 99 11.56 -7.46 -5.30
CA ASN A 99 10.93 -8.26 -6.33
C ASN A 99 9.40 -8.25 -6.23
N VAL A 100 8.86 -7.99 -5.03
CA VAL A 100 7.42 -7.99 -4.75
C VAL A 100 6.86 -6.57 -4.70
N TYR A 101 7.52 -5.68 -3.97
CA TYR A 101 7.10 -4.30 -3.72
C TYR A 101 7.85 -3.30 -4.60
N ASN A 102 7.88 -3.58 -5.89
CA ASN A 102 8.43 -2.66 -6.90
C ASN A 102 7.41 -1.61 -7.33
N LYS A 103 7.90 -0.57 -8.01
CA LYS A 103 7.10 0.54 -8.51
C LYS A 103 5.98 0.08 -9.46
N PRO A 104 6.21 -0.77 -10.48
CA PRO A 104 5.13 -1.26 -11.35
C PRO A 104 3.97 -1.88 -10.57
N PHE A 105 4.27 -2.73 -9.59
CA PHE A 105 3.26 -3.36 -8.76
C PHE A 105 2.43 -2.34 -7.96
N LEU A 106 3.09 -1.38 -7.29
CA LEU A 106 2.40 -0.36 -6.51
C LEU A 106 1.55 0.58 -7.39
N LEU A 107 2.07 0.98 -8.54
CA LEU A 107 1.33 1.79 -9.52
C LEU A 107 0.09 1.04 -10.03
N GLN A 108 0.24 -0.24 -10.37
CA GLN A 108 -0.89 -1.07 -10.77
C GLN A 108 -1.98 -1.10 -9.70
N LYS A 109 -1.62 -1.31 -8.43
CA LYS A 109 -2.59 -1.33 -7.32
C LYS A 109 -3.31 0.00 -7.13
N VAL A 110 -2.60 1.12 -7.27
CA VAL A 110 -3.19 2.46 -7.24
C VAL A 110 -4.17 2.67 -8.40
N GLN A 111 -3.78 2.27 -9.62
CA GLN A 111 -4.63 2.41 -10.80
C GLN A 111 -5.87 1.52 -10.75
N GLU A 112 -5.73 0.27 -10.32
CA GLU A 112 -6.85 -0.64 -10.07
C GLU A 112 -7.85 -0.01 -9.10
N ALA A 113 -7.36 0.54 -7.98
CA ALA A 113 -8.21 1.16 -6.97
C ALA A 113 -8.98 2.38 -7.53
N LYS A 114 -8.32 3.22 -8.34
CA LYS A 114 -8.98 4.35 -9.01
C LYS A 114 -10.10 3.91 -9.96
N ASN A 115 -9.88 2.83 -10.72
CA ASN A 115 -10.84 2.33 -11.70
C ASN A 115 -12.05 1.65 -11.05
N THR A 116 -11.95 1.21 -9.80
CA THR A 116 -13.09 0.64 -9.05
C THR A 116 -14.15 1.70 -8.69
N LEU A 117 -13.80 2.99 -8.70
CA LEU A 117 -14.72 4.09 -8.41
C LEU A 117 -15.24 4.87 -9.62
N ALA A 118 -14.73 4.56 -10.83
CA ALA A 118 -15.14 5.18 -12.09
C ALA A 118 -16.33 4.44 -12.70
#